data_AF-A0A833TGJ5-F1
#
_entry.id   AF-A0A833TGJ5-F1
#
_cell.length_a   1.000
_cell.length_b   1.000
_cell.length_c   1.000
_cell.angle_alpha   90.00
_cell.angle_beta   90.00
_cell.angle_gamma   90.00
#
_symmetry.space_group_name_H-M   'P 1'
#
loop_
_entity.id
_entity.type
_entity.pdbx_description
1 polymer ?
#
loop_
_entity_poly.entity_id
_entity_poly.type
_entity_poly.pdbx_seq_one_letter_code
_entity_poly.pdbx_strand_id
1 'polypeptide(L)'
;MVSRASFSSETNSVSMASPTKTHTQTPISINAAGQLPHKLTGPSFPSWSATLSSLLLGYDLNEFLDGTYPCPPKPTHPIEDANIVAYSKWFWQDQLILNVILAFVIESITPLIASAKTSRDAWIRLNLLYANKSRSRVMQLKEHLTLLQRGDWPIVAYL
;
A
#
# COMPACT_ATOMS: atom_id res chain seq x y z
N MET A 1 -8.48 34.02 58.23
CA MET A 1 -9.21 33.69 57.00
C MET A 1 -8.21 33.69 55.85
N VAL A 2 -7.81 32.51 55.38
CA VAL A 2 -6.85 32.35 54.27
C VAL A 2 -7.67 32.18 52.99
N SER A 3 -7.71 33.20 52.13
CA SER A 3 -8.36 33.09 50.81
C SER A 3 -7.40 32.45 49.81
N ARG A 4 -7.83 31.30 49.31
CA ARG A 4 -7.15 30.45 48.34
C ARG A 4 -7.44 30.99 46.93
N ALA A 5 -6.41 31.45 46.23
CA ALA A 5 -6.48 31.78 44.81
C ALA A 5 -6.50 30.49 43.99
N SER A 6 -7.57 30.27 43.22
CA SER A 6 -7.70 29.15 42.28
C SER A 6 -6.88 29.44 41.03
N PHE A 7 -5.92 28.56 40.73
CA PHE A 7 -5.10 28.61 39.52
C PHE A 7 -5.80 27.74 38.45
N SER A 8 -6.43 28.36 37.46
CA SER A 8 -6.97 27.64 36.30
C SER A 8 -5.81 27.22 35.40
N SER A 9 -5.64 25.90 35.22
CA SER A 9 -4.70 25.34 34.24
C SER A 9 -5.41 25.23 32.89
N GLU A 10 -5.13 26.14 31.97
CA GLU A 10 -5.45 25.96 30.55
C GLU A 10 -4.44 24.99 29.95
N THR A 11 -4.88 23.76 29.69
CA THR A 11 -4.14 22.80 28.88
C THR A 11 -4.20 23.22 27.42
N ASN A 12 -3.20 23.98 26.98
CA ASN A 12 -3.04 24.35 25.58
C ASN A 12 -2.54 23.11 24.81
N SER A 13 -3.46 22.38 24.19
CA SER A 13 -3.15 21.26 23.31
C SER A 13 -2.55 21.79 22.01
N VAL A 14 -1.23 21.74 21.89
CA VAL A 14 -0.52 22.03 20.64
C VAL A 14 -0.81 20.90 19.65
N SER A 15 -1.74 21.16 18.73
CA SER A 15 -1.95 20.33 17.54
C SER A 15 -0.69 20.37 16.67
N MET A 16 0.01 19.24 16.62
CA MET A 16 1.13 19.02 15.71
C MET A 16 0.55 18.97 14.28
N ALA A 17 0.54 20.11 13.60
CA ALA A 17 0.21 20.17 12.17
C ALA A 17 1.35 19.48 11.41
N SER A 18 1.10 18.28 10.92
CA SER A 18 1.98 17.62 9.95
C SER A 18 2.16 18.53 8.73
N PRO A 19 3.38 18.65 8.16
CA PRO A 19 3.57 19.43 6.95
C PRO A 19 2.79 18.79 5.80
N THR A 20 1.67 19.40 5.43
CA THR A 20 0.87 19.01 4.28
C THR A 20 1.68 19.34 3.03
N LYS A 21 2.36 18.36 2.44
CA LYS A 21 2.97 18.52 1.11
C LYS A 21 1.85 18.83 0.13
N THR A 22 1.71 20.08 -0.30
CA THR A 22 0.79 20.42 -1.39
C THR A 22 1.37 19.90 -2.69
N HIS A 23 0.88 18.76 -3.18
CA HIS A 23 1.21 18.29 -4.52
C HIS A 23 0.60 19.28 -5.54
N THR A 24 1.40 20.25 -5.98
CA THR A 24 1.00 21.31 -6.91
C THR A 24 0.90 20.83 -8.36
N GLN A 25 1.32 19.60 -8.65
CA GLN A 25 1.36 19.07 -10.00
C GLN A 25 -0.01 18.56 -10.48
N THR A 26 -0.26 18.75 -11.77
CA THR A 26 -1.39 18.17 -12.51
C THR A 26 -1.40 16.65 -12.38
N PRO A 27 -2.59 15.99 -12.35
CA PRO A 27 -2.68 14.55 -12.19
C PRO A 27 -1.90 13.83 -13.30
N ILE A 28 -1.02 12.89 -12.90
CA ILE A 28 -0.15 12.14 -13.80
C ILE A 28 -0.86 10.85 -14.17
N SER A 29 -1.19 10.69 -15.45
CA SER A 29 -1.74 9.44 -15.99
C SER A 29 -0.60 8.48 -16.36
N ILE A 30 -0.58 7.31 -15.74
CA ILE A 30 0.31 6.20 -16.12
C ILE A 30 -0.43 5.37 -17.17
N ASN A 31 0.16 5.19 -18.37
CA ASN A 31 -0.40 4.29 -19.36
C ASN A 31 -0.06 2.85 -18.98
N ALA A 32 -0.97 2.23 -18.24
CA ALA A 32 -0.81 0.86 -17.80
C ALA A 32 -0.53 -0.10 -18.99
N ALA A 33 -1.31 -0.04 -20.07
CA ALA A 33 -1.16 -0.99 -21.17
C ALA A 33 0.21 -0.95 -21.88
N GLY A 34 0.91 0.19 -21.87
CA GLY A 34 2.21 0.36 -22.53
C GLY A 34 3.43 0.23 -21.62
N GLN A 35 3.28 0.43 -20.31
CA GLN A 35 4.40 0.48 -19.35
C GLN A 35 4.49 -0.78 -18.48
N LEU A 36 3.58 -1.74 -18.68
CA LEU A 36 3.53 -3.01 -17.97
C LEU A 36 4.06 -4.17 -18.81
N PRO A 37 5.31 -4.60 -18.61
CA PRO A 37 5.83 -5.74 -19.35
C PRO A 37 5.22 -7.08 -18.89
N HIS A 38 4.75 -7.21 -17.64
CA HIS A 38 4.23 -8.48 -17.11
C HIS A 38 3.07 -8.29 -16.10
N LYS A 39 1.96 -9.00 -16.33
CA LYS A 39 0.88 -9.13 -15.34
C LYS A 39 1.33 -9.98 -14.14
N LEU A 40 0.78 -9.69 -12.96
CA LEU A 40 1.09 -10.40 -11.72
C LEU A 40 0.69 -11.88 -11.81
N THR A 41 1.68 -12.77 -11.93
CA THR A 41 1.47 -14.22 -11.78
C THR A 41 1.83 -14.62 -10.36
N GLY A 42 1.16 -15.59 -9.76
CA GLY A 42 1.41 -16.07 -8.38
C GLY A 42 2.88 -16.06 -7.91
N PRO A 43 3.84 -16.67 -8.61
CA PRO A 43 5.23 -16.73 -8.16
C PRO A 43 6.04 -15.45 -8.40
N SER A 44 5.58 -14.51 -9.22
CA SER A 44 6.35 -13.31 -9.61
C SER A 44 6.09 -12.08 -8.76
N PHE A 45 5.37 -12.23 -7.63
CA PHE A 45 5.02 -11.09 -6.77
C PHE A 45 6.23 -10.24 -6.35
N PRO A 46 7.40 -10.77 -5.93
CA PRO A 46 8.55 -9.93 -5.59
C PRO A 46 9.02 -9.06 -6.76
N SER A 47 9.22 -9.64 -7.94
CA SER A 47 9.64 -8.91 -9.14
C SER A 47 8.59 -7.89 -9.60
N TRP A 48 7.32 -8.27 -9.56
CA TRP A 48 6.19 -7.41 -9.87
C TRP A 48 6.12 -6.21 -8.91
N SER A 49 6.21 -6.46 -7.61
CA SER A 49 6.13 -5.41 -6.58
C SER A 49 7.28 -4.42 -6.70
N ALA A 50 8.50 -4.91 -6.96
CA ALA A 50 9.66 -4.07 -7.23
C ALA A 50 9.49 -3.20 -8.48
N THR A 51 8.88 -3.76 -9.54
CA THR A 51 8.62 -3.03 -10.79
C THR A 51 7.58 -1.92 -10.57
N LEU A 52 6.49 -2.23 -9.88
CA LEU A 52 5.45 -1.25 -9.55
C LEU A 52 5.98 -0.15 -8.63
N SER A 53 6.72 -0.50 -7.58
CA SER A 53 7.36 0.48 -6.68
C SER A 53 8.36 1.36 -7.42
N SER A 54 9.19 0.79 -8.30
CA SER A 54 10.14 1.57 -9.12
C SER A 54 9.43 2.53 -10.07
N LEU A 55 8.32 2.10 -10.68
CA LEU A 55 7.51 2.93 -11.57
C LEU A 55 6.92 4.12 -10.81
N LEU A 56 6.29 3.86 -9.65
CA LEU A 56 5.67 4.90 -8.84
C LEU A 56 6.70 5.85 -8.23
N LEU A 57 7.87 5.35 -7.84
CA LEU A 57 8.98 6.18 -7.37
C LEU A 57 9.48 7.11 -8.48
N GLY A 58 9.55 6.64 -9.72
CA GLY A 58 9.92 7.47 -10.88
C GLY A 58 8.95 8.61 -11.18
N TYR A 59 7.70 8.51 -10.71
CA TYR A 59 6.67 9.55 -10.83
C TYR A 59 6.42 10.32 -9.53
N ASP A 60 7.19 10.07 -8.46
CA ASP A 60 6.97 10.63 -7.11
C ASP A 60 5.59 10.27 -6.51
N LEU A 61 5.03 9.13 -6.90
CA LEU A 61 3.70 8.64 -6.49
C LEU A 61 3.75 7.57 -5.40
N ASN A 62 4.95 7.17 -4.97
CA ASN A 62 5.11 6.12 -3.96
C ASN A 62 4.50 6.53 -2.59
N GLU A 63 4.38 7.84 -2.33
CA GLU A 63 3.82 8.37 -1.08
C GLU A 63 2.36 7.95 -0.85
N PHE A 64 1.61 7.66 -1.92
CA PHE A 64 0.24 7.15 -1.86
C PHE A 64 0.18 5.69 -1.38
N LEU A 65 1.17 4.87 -1.72
CA LEU A 65 1.26 3.48 -1.28
C LEU A 65 1.71 3.35 0.17
N ASP A 66 2.76 4.11 0.52
CA ASP A 66 3.31 4.11 1.87
C ASP A 66 2.33 4.75 2.86
N GLY A 67 1.54 5.71 2.37
CA GLY A 67 0.59 6.48 3.16
C GLY A 67 1.21 7.67 3.87
N THR A 68 2.44 8.03 3.50
CA THR A 68 3.11 9.27 3.88
C THR A 68 2.36 10.50 3.36
N TYR A 69 1.56 10.33 2.31
CA TYR A 69 0.62 11.35 1.82
C TYR A 69 -0.85 10.92 2.07
N PRO A 70 -1.39 11.15 3.28
CA PRO A 70 -2.75 10.73 3.63
C PRO A 70 -3.81 11.55 2.91
N CYS A 71 -5.01 10.96 2.78
CA CYS A 71 -6.18 11.61 2.20
C CYS A 71 -6.50 12.92 2.96
N PRO A 72 -6.58 14.08 2.27
CA PRO A 72 -6.98 15.34 2.89
C PRO A 72 -8.37 15.24 3.52
N PRO A 73 -8.69 16.07 4.53
CA PRO A 73 -10.02 16.13 5.10
C PRO A 73 -11.07 16.39 4.02
N LYS A 74 -12.20 15.67 4.08
CA LYS A 74 -13.32 15.95 3.19
C LYS A 74 -13.83 17.36 3.46
N PRO A 75 -14.00 18.20 2.44
CA PRO A 75 -14.50 19.55 2.62
C PRO A 75 -15.89 19.48 3.24
N THR A 76 -16.04 20.07 4.44
CA THR A 76 -17.31 20.08 5.18
C THR A 76 -18.16 21.29 4.79
N HIS A 77 -17.53 22.35 4.29
CA HIS A 77 -18.18 23.55 3.77
C HIS A 77 -17.68 23.88 2.36
N PRO A 78 -18.56 24.28 1.43
CA PRO A 78 -18.21 24.59 0.03
C PRO A 78 -17.42 25.91 -0.15
N ILE A 79 -16.86 26.47 0.93
CA ILE A 79 -16.24 27.81 0.93
C ILE A 79 -14.69 27.72 0.93
N GLU A 80 -14.12 26.57 1.32
CA GLU A 80 -12.67 26.36 1.32
C GLU A 80 -12.23 25.72 -0.01
N ASP A 81 -12.16 26.54 -1.05
CA ASP A 81 -11.78 26.13 -2.42
C ASP A 81 -10.48 25.33 -2.45
N ALA A 82 -9.49 25.69 -1.63
CA ALA A 82 -8.20 25.01 -1.56
C ALA A 82 -8.31 23.55 -1.07
N ASN A 83 -9.16 23.29 -0.07
CA ASN A 83 -9.34 21.95 0.50
C ASN A 83 -10.13 21.03 -0.44
N ILE A 84 -11.13 21.58 -1.14
CA ILE A 84 -11.88 20.87 -2.18
C ILE A 84 -10.95 20.45 -3.32
N VAL A 85 -10.11 21.39 -3.79
CA VAL A 85 -9.15 21.14 -4.86
C VAL A 85 -8.10 20.12 -4.44
N ALA A 86 -7.56 20.23 -3.22
CA ALA A 86 -6.56 19.29 -2.69
C ALA A 86 -7.14 17.86 -2.55
N TYR A 87 -8.33 17.73 -1.96
CA TYR A 87 -9.02 16.44 -1.85
C TYR A 87 -9.28 15.83 -3.22
N SER A 88 -9.80 16.63 -4.17
CA SER A 88 -10.12 16.14 -5.52
C SER A 88 -8.86 15.68 -6.25
N LYS A 89 -7.78 16.45 -6.19
CA LYS A 89 -6.48 16.05 -6.79
C LYS A 89 -5.94 14.76 -6.16
N TRP A 90 -5.94 14.67 -4.84
CA TRP A 90 -5.52 13.46 -4.13
C TRP A 90 -6.34 12.25 -4.57
N PHE A 91 -7.67 12.40 -4.60
CA PHE A 91 -8.59 11.33 -4.97
C PHE A 91 -8.37 10.86 -6.40
N TRP A 92 -8.23 11.81 -7.34
CA TRP A 92 -7.97 11.48 -8.73
C TRP A 92 -6.66 10.71 -8.90
N GLN A 93 -5.59 11.15 -8.22
CA GLN A 93 -4.30 10.47 -8.29
C GLN A 93 -4.35 9.07 -7.66
N ASP A 94 -4.97 8.92 -6.49
CA ASP A 94 -5.15 7.62 -5.82
C ASP A 94 -5.94 6.64 -6.70
N GLN A 95 -7.01 7.09 -7.35
CA GLN A 95 -7.80 6.24 -8.25
C GLN A 95 -7.05 5.83 -9.52
N LEU A 96 -6.19 6.71 -10.06
CA LEU A 96 -5.30 6.33 -11.17
C LEU A 96 -4.30 5.26 -10.75
N ILE A 97 -3.69 5.39 -9.57
CA ILE A 97 -2.77 4.37 -9.05
C ILE A 97 -3.51 3.07 -8.78
N LEU A 98 -4.72 3.12 -8.22
CA LEU A 98 -5.56 1.94 -8.04
C LEU A 98 -5.88 1.24 -9.38
N ASN A 99 -6.19 2.01 -10.42
CA ASN A 99 -6.41 1.47 -11.76
C ASN A 99 -5.16 0.78 -12.29
N VAL A 100 -3.98 1.39 -12.13
CA VAL A 100 -2.69 0.77 -12.48
C VAL A 100 -2.50 -0.55 -11.76
N ILE A 101 -2.72 -0.60 -10.44
CA ILE A 101 -2.63 -1.84 -9.65
C ILE A 101 -3.59 -2.90 -10.20
N LEU A 102 -4.84 -2.54 -10.47
CA LEU A 102 -5.84 -3.46 -11.03
C LEU A 102 -5.44 -3.97 -12.43
N ALA A 103 -4.89 -3.12 -13.29
CA ALA A 103 -4.41 -3.49 -14.61
C ALA A 103 -3.15 -4.39 -14.57
N PHE A 104 -2.32 -4.21 -13.54
CA PHE A 104 -1.13 -5.03 -13.27
C PHE A 104 -1.46 -6.42 -12.72
N VAL A 105 -2.71 -6.69 -12.37
CA VAL A 105 -3.13 -7.90 -11.69
C VAL A 105 -3.89 -8.82 -12.66
N ILE A 106 -3.66 -10.14 -12.55
CA ILE A 106 -4.42 -11.13 -13.35
C ILE A 106 -5.83 -11.34 -12.77
N GLU A 107 -6.75 -11.77 -13.62
CA GLU A 107 -8.18 -11.94 -13.30
C GLU A 107 -8.44 -12.81 -12.07
N SER A 108 -7.58 -13.80 -11.78
CA SER A 108 -7.73 -14.67 -10.60
C SER A 108 -7.43 -13.99 -9.27
N ILE A 109 -6.75 -12.84 -9.27
CA ILE A 109 -6.40 -12.06 -8.07
C ILE A 109 -7.25 -10.80 -7.98
N THR A 110 -7.75 -10.28 -9.11
CA THR A 110 -8.66 -9.14 -9.19
C THR A 110 -9.80 -9.17 -8.15
N PRO A 111 -10.57 -10.26 -7.95
CA PRO A 111 -11.65 -10.24 -6.96
C PRO A 111 -11.17 -10.06 -5.51
N LEU A 112 -9.92 -10.42 -5.22
CA LEU A 112 -9.32 -10.31 -3.87
C LEU A 112 -8.94 -8.87 -3.51
N ILE A 113 -8.75 -8.04 -4.54
CA ILE A 113 -8.41 -6.61 -4.41
C ILE A 113 -9.52 -5.69 -4.90
N ALA A 114 -10.56 -6.21 -5.56
CA ALA A 114 -11.68 -5.42 -6.10
C ALA A 114 -12.49 -4.68 -5.02
N SER A 115 -12.41 -5.13 -3.76
CA SER A 115 -13.04 -4.44 -2.62
C SER A 115 -12.20 -3.28 -2.07
N ALA A 116 -10.97 -3.10 -2.56
CA ALA A 116 -10.10 -2.02 -2.13
C ALA A 116 -10.62 -0.67 -2.63
N LYS A 117 -10.74 0.29 -1.70
CA LYS A 117 -11.23 1.65 -2.02
C LYS A 117 -10.11 2.63 -2.38
N THR A 118 -8.89 2.31 -1.99
CA THR A 118 -7.70 3.14 -2.22
C THR A 118 -6.55 2.29 -2.72
N SER A 119 -5.58 2.93 -3.39
CA SER A 119 -4.36 2.27 -3.86
C SER A 119 -3.59 1.61 -2.72
N ARG A 120 -3.52 2.27 -1.56
CA ARG A 120 -2.92 1.74 -0.32
C ARG A 120 -3.60 0.47 0.18
N ASP A 121 -4.93 0.44 0.23
CA ASP A 121 -5.67 -0.74 0.68
C ASP A 121 -5.41 -1.93 -0.27
N ALA A 122 -5.41 -1.68 -1.58
CA ALA A 122 -5.06 -2.71 -2.57
C ALA A 122 -3.64 -3.23 -2.36
N TRP A 123 -2.66 -2.34 -2.15
CA TRP A 123 -1.27 -2.69 -1.89
C TRP A 123 -1.09 -3.53 -0.63
N ILE A 124 -1.71 -3.15 0.48
CA ILE A 124 -1.65 -3.90 1.75
C ILE A 124 -2.24 -5.30 1.58
N ARG A 125 -3.40 -5.41 0.92
CA ARG A 125 -4.06 -6.70 0.66
C ARG A 125 -3.19 -7.63 -0.18
N LEU A 126 -2.55 -7.11 -1.23
CA LEU A 126 -1.62 -7.88 -2.04
C LEU A 126 -0.44 -8.39 -1.22
N ASN A 127 0.20 -7.50 -0.45
CA ASN A 127 1.32 -7.88 0.43
C ASN A 127 0.91 -8.96 1.44
N LEU A 128 -0.25 -8.84 2.07
CA LEU A 128 -0.76 -9.83 3.03
C LEU A 128 -1.03 -11.18 2.36
N LEU A 129 -1.67 -11.18 1.18
CA LEU A 129 -2.01 -12.38 0.43
C LEU A 129 -0.76 -13.19 0.08
N TYR A 130 0.28 -12.51 -0.39
CA TYR A 130 1.53 -13.15 -0.79
C TYR A 130 2.44 -13.50 0.39
N ALA A 131 2.41 -12.73 1.47
CA ALA A 131 3.05 -13.09 2.73
C ALA A 131 2.46 -14.40 3.28
N ASN A 132 1.14 -14.55 3.27
CA ASN A 132 0.46 -15.77 3.74
C ASN A 132 0.82 -16.98 2.86
N LYS A 133 0.76 -16.84 1.53
CA LYS A 133 1.18 -17.91 0.60
C LYS A 133 2.64 -18.33 0.81
N SER A 134 3.55 -17.36 1.03
CA SER A 134 4.96 -17.64 1.32
C SER A 134 5.12 -18.45 2.61
N ARG A 135 4.43 -18.05 3.69
CA ARG A 135 4.46 -18.77 4.98
C ARG A 135 3.93 -20.20 4.86
N SER A 136 2.81 -20.42 4.17
CA SER A 136 2.26 -21.76 3.95
C SER A 136 3.23 -22.65 3.19
N ARG A 137 3.90 -22.13 2.15
CA ARG A 137 4.91 -22.89 1.39
C ARG A 137 6.11 -23.27 2.26
N VAL A 138 6.58 -22.37 3.12
CA VAL A 138 7.67 -22.66 4.06
C VAL A 138 7.25 -23.73 5.08
N MET A 139 6.04 -23.67 5.61
CA MET A 139 5.52 -24.69 6.53
C MET A 139 5.41 -26.06 5.86
N GLN A 140 4.81 -26.14 4.67
CA GLN A 140 4.72 -27.37 3.89
C GLN A 140 6.10 -27.96 3.57
N LEU A 141 7.07 -27.11 3.21
CA LEU A 141 8.43 -27.57 2.96
C LEU A 141 9.08 -28.13 4.23
N LYS A 142 8.89 -27.48 5.39
CA LYS A 142 9.38 -27.99 6.67
C LYS A 142 8.73 -29.32 7.03
N GLU A 143 7.41 -29.43 6.88
CA GLU A 143 6.66 -30.67 7.12
C GLU A 143 7.19 -31.80 6.21
N HIS A 144 7.31 -31.55 4.91
CA HIS A 144 7.91 -32.52 3.97
C HIS A 144 9.32 -32.93 4.39
N LEU A 145 10.19 -31.99 4.77
CA LEU A 145 11.55 -32.32 5.22
C LEU A 145 11.56 -33.12 6.53
N THR A 146 10.61 -32.87 7.44
CA THR A 146 10.50 -33.65 8.68
C THR A 146 9.88 -35.03 8.47
N LEU A 147 8.98 -35.16 7.49
CA LEU A 147 8.35 -36.42 7.09
C LEU A 147 9.27 -37.28 6.22
N LEU A 148 10.22 -36.65 5.51
CA LEU A 148 11.39 -37.31 4.94
C LEU A 148 12.33 -37.75 6.07
N GLN A 149 11.86 -38.70 6.91
CA GLN A 149 12.79 -39.53 7.67
C GLN A 149 13.75 -40.17 6.68
N ARG A 150 15.05 -40.16 7.02
CA ARG A 150 16.12 -40.83 6.28
C ARG A 150 15.70 -42.27 6.00
N GLY A 151 15.08 -42.51 4.84
CA GLY A 151 14.95 -43.83 4.28
C GLY A 151 16.34 -44.37 4.00
N ASP A 152 16.46 -45.69 3.84
CA ASP A 152 17.69 -46.48 3.71
C ASP A 152 18.47 -46.21 2.39
N TRP A 153 18.38 -44.98 1.87
CA TRP A 153 19.04 -44.54 0.66
C TRP A 153 20.52 -44.33 0.94
N PRO A 154 21.41 -45.01 0.22
CA PRO A 154 22.85 -44.80 0.37
C PRO A 154 23.18 -43.34 0.04
N ILE A 155 24.19 -42.78 0.71
CA ILE A 155 24.68 -41.39 0.56
C ILE A 155 24.93 -41.00 -0.91
N VAL A 156 25.24 -41.98 -1.76
CA VAL A 156 25.44 -41.81 -3.21
C VAL A 156 24.18 -41.31 -3.95
N ALA A 157 22.97 -41.51 -3.41
CA ALA A 157 21.73 -41.01 -4.02
C ALA A 157 21.45 -39.53 -3.71
N TYR A 158 22.24 -38.91 -2.83
CA TYR A 158 22.10 -37.52 -2.40
C TYR A 158 23.23 -36.59 -2.89
N LEU A 159 24.18 -37.12 -3.66
CA LEU A 159 25.27 -36.37 -4.32
C LEU A 159 24.91 -36.10 -5.78
#